data_AF-A0A150U0U6-F1
#
_entry.id   AF-A0A150U0U6-F1
#
_cell.length_a   1.000
_cell.length_b   1.000
_cell.length_c   1.000
_cell.angle_alpha   90.00
_cell.angle_beta   90.00
_cell.angle_gamma   90.00
#
_symmetry.space_group_name_H-M   'P 1'
#
loop_
_entity.id
_entity.type
_entity.pdbx_description
1 polymer ?
#
loop_
_entity_poly.entity_id
_entity_poly.type
_entity_poly.pdbx_seq_one_letter_code
_entity_poly.pdbx_strand_id
1 'polypeptide(L)'
;MAGLMSGMVAMVGVERFNLCLQLGGRQSVDGDWAIINTQPTFEEGFGRLSEICSPAGWGRWELVAVDRERREARYRTFNNWESIYQRALGVVWGSSMTAGKLAGITERLFGVPCWAEQTAFVTQGAEYDEFVVRPTDETVEARLAALLETDRATSSDLAVALATLKKEVAERERTELALREKLQLIDQQETALSTMVAPIIQVWDGVLTVPVMGGLDSQRASALMERLLGAIVDSQTRHVILDLTAVDAVDTGTADHLIRIVRAVELLGARVVVTGIRPAVAQTVVSLGMDLERIVTLRNLQEGLKACMAAGNGAAPGPSAP
;
A
#
# COMPACT_ATOMS: atom_id res chain seq x y z
N MET A 1 26.20 -17.40 25.35
CA MET A 1 25.65 -16.41 26.30
C MET A 1 25.31 -15.08 25.61
N ALA A 2 26.24 -14.46 24.88
CA ALA A 2 26.01 -13.18 24.18
C ALA A 2 24.69 -13.09 23.36
N GLY A 3 24.42 -14.05 22.47
CA GLY A 3 23.19 -14.04 21.65
C GLY A 3 21.89 -14.18 22.46
N LEU A 4 21.90 -14.99 23.53
CA LEU A 4 20.75 -15.13 24.45
C LEU A 4 20.47 -13.80 25.17
N MET A 5 21.52 -13.13 25.66
CA MET A 5 21.43 -11.84 26.35
C MET A 5 20.91 -10.75 25.40
N SER A 6 21.39 -10.74 24.15
CA SER A 6 20.88 -9.82 23.12
C SER A 6 19.39 -10.04 22.82
N GLY A 7 18.96 -11.30 22.73
CA GLY A 7 17.54 -11.64 22.54
C GLY A 7 16.69 -11.20 23.72
N MET A 8 17.16 -11.42 24.96
CA MET A 8 16.47 -10.95 26.17
C MET A 8 16.34 -9.43 26.21
N VAL A 9 17.41 -8.68 25.91
CA VAL A 9 17.35 -7.21 25.85
C VAL A 9 16.36 -6.73 24.80
N ALA A 10 16.33 -7.37 23.63
CA ALA A 10 15.35 -7.05 22.60
C ALA A 10 13.90 -7.30 23.04
N MET A 11 13.67 -8.29 23.91
CA MET A 11 12.33 -8.65 24.41
C MET A 11 11.85 -7.77 25.57
N VAL A 12 12.73 -7.41 26.51
CA VAL A 12 12.33 -6.72 27.75
C VAL A 12 12.79 -5.27 27.85
N GLY A 13 13.64 -4.82 26.93
CA GLY A 13 14.28 -3.51 26.97
C GLY A 13 15.49 -3.46 27.93
N VAL A 14 16.38 -2.50 27.69
CA VAL A 14 17.66 -2.37 28.42
C VAL A 14 17.45 -2.14 29.92
N GLU A 15 16.50 -1.29 30.30
CA GLU A 15 16.28 -0.92 31.70
C GLU A 15 15.81 -2.10 32.55
N ARG A 16 14.83 -2.89 32.07
CA ARG A 16 14.37 -4.10 32.79
C ARG A 16 15.42 -5.18 32.83
N PHE A 17 16.11 -5.39 31.71
CA PHE A 17 17.20 -6.34 31.65
C PHE A 17 18.27 -6.02 32.70
N ASN A 18 18.66 -4.74 32.82
CA ASN A 18 19.60 -4.29 33.82
C ASN A 18 19.10 -4.51 35.26
N LEU A 19 17.84 -4.17 35.56
CA LEU A 19 17.26 -4.41 36.88
C LEU A 19 17.20 -5.92 37.23
N CYS A 20 16.84 -6.77 36.27
CA CYS A 20 16.82 -8.22 36.46
C CYS A 20 18.22 -8.79 36.73
N LEU A 21 19.23 -8.34 35.99
CA LEU A 21 20.62 -8.72 36.24
C LEU A 21 21.11 -8.23 37.60
N GLN A 22 20.78 -6.99 37.96
CA GLN A 22 21.15 -6.42 39.25
C GLN A 22 20.50 -7.19 40.42
N LEU A 23 19.23 -7.59 40.28
CA LEU A 23 18.54 -8.45 41.23
C LEU A 23 19.23 -9.81 41.36
N GLY A 24 19.55 -10.47 40.24
CA GLY A 24 20.27 -11.75 40.25
C GLY A 24 21.64 -11.64 40.91
N GLY A 25 22.35 -10.51 40.69
CA GLY A 25 23.62 -10.21 41.34
C GLY A 25 23.49 -10.14 42.85
N ARG A 26 22.49 -9.40 43.33
CA ARG A 26 22.20 -9.24 44.76
C ARG A 26 21.80 -10.55 45.44
N GLN A 27 21.06 -11.42 44.75
CA GLN A 27 20.67 -12.74 45.26
C GLN A 27 21.83 -13.74 45.31
N SER A 28 22.94 -13.45 44.62
CA SER A 28 24.10 -14.35 44.51
C SER A 28 25.25 -14.00 45.48
N VAL A 29 25.03 -13.16 46.49
CA VAL A 29 26.11 -12.68 47.38
C VAL A 29 26.39 -13.57 48.59
N ASP A 30 25.59 -14.59 48.87
CA ASP A 30 25.76 -15.42 50.07
C ASP A 30 27.11 -16.15 50.12
N GLY A 31 27.47 -16.80 49.02
CA GLY A 31 28.77 -17.47 48.90
C GLY A 31 29.93 -16.49 48.92
N ASP A 32 29.76 -15.34 48.26
CA ASP A 32 30.77 -14.27 48.23
C ASP A 32 31.02 -13.73 49.66
N TRP A 33 29.95 -13.52 50.43
CA TRP A 33 30.01 -13.06 51.82
C TRP A 33 30.64 -14.08 52.77
N ALA A 34 30.35 -15.37 52.57
CA ALA A 34 30.97 -16.44 53.36
C ALA A 34 32.50 -16.45 53.19
N ILE A 35 33.00 -16.18 51.98
CA ILE A 35 34.44 -16.06 51.69
C ILE A 35 35.01 -14.81 52.36
N ILE A 36 34.35 -13.67 52.26
CA ILE A 36 34.79 -12.40 52.87
C ILE A 36 34.97 -12.59 54.39
N ASN A 37 34.02 -13.25 55.05
CA ASN A 37 34.06 -13.49 56.51
C ASN A 37 35.13 -14.49 56.95
N THR A 38 35.86 -15.13 56.03
CA THR A 38 37.04 -15.95 56.41
C THR A 38 38.23 -15.08 56.84
N GLN A 39 38.18 -13.78 56.61
CA GLN A 39 39.24 -12.83 56.94
C GLN A 39 38.83 -11.88 58.08
N PRO A 40 39.79 -11.31 58.82
CA PRO A 40 39.51 -10.40 59.94
C PRO A 40 38.84 -9.08 59.54
N THR A 41 39.14 -8.55 58.35
CA THR A 41 38.58 -7.29 57.85
C THR A 41 37.84 -7.49 56.53
N PHE A 42 36.90 -6.59 56.24
CA PHE A 42 36.18 -6.60 54.96
C PHE A 42 37.14 -6.42 53.78
N GLU A 43 38.12 -5.53 53.92
CA GLU A 43 39.12 -5.22 52.90
C GLU A 43 39.96 -6.45 52.54
N GLU A 44 40.47 -7.18 53.55
CA GLU A 44 41.21 -8.43 53.34
C GLU A 44 40.31 -9.54 52.76
N GLY A 45 39.07 -9.63 53.27
CA GLY A 45 38.07 -10.60 52.80
C GLY A 45 37.68 -10.37 51.33
N PHE A 46 37.49 -9.11 50.94
CA PHE A 46 37.21 -8.72 49.56
C PHE A 46 38.42 -8.97 48.66
N GLY A 47 39.63 -8.73 49.15
CA GLY A 47 40.87 -9.11 48.46
C GLY A 47 40.90 -10.59 48.12
N ARG A 48 40.58 -11.46 49.10
CA ARG A 48 40.48 -12.92 48.89
C ARG A 48 39.36 -13.31 47.92
N LEU A 49 38.21 -12.63 47.99
CA LEU A 49 37.13 -12.85 47.03
C LEU A 49 37.59 -12.54 45.59
N SER A 50 38.34 -11.46 45.39
CA SER A 50 38.86 -11.08 44.07
C SER A 50 39.77 -12.14 43.44
N GLU A 51 40.62 -12.78 44.25
CA GLU A 51 41.47 -13.90 43.80
C GLU A 51 40.67 -15.09 43.26
N ILE A 52 39.43 -15.26 43.73
CA ILE A 52 38.51 -16.33 43.30
C ILE A 52 37.64 -15.88 42.12
N CYS A 53 37.18 -14.63 42.11
CA CYS A 53 36.34 -14.08 41.05
C CYS A 53 37.04 -14.11 39.68
N SER A 54 38.33 -13.79 39.63
CA SER A 54 39.11 -13.77 38.38
C SER A 54 39.14 -15.12 37.65
N PRO A 55 39.56 -16.25 38.26
CA PRO A 55 39.52 -17.55 37.61
C PRO A 55 38.09 -18.10 37.40
N ALA A 56 37.12 -17.65 38.20
CA ALA A 56 35.71 -18.01 38.03
C ALA A 56 35.03 -17.28 36.85
N GLY A 57 35.75 -16.44 36.11
CA GLY A 57 35.24 -15.76 34.93
C GLY A 57 34.47 -14.47 35.21
N TRP A 58 34.49 -13.95 36.44
CA TRP A 58 33.86 -12.67 36.81
C TRP A 58 34.75 -11.45 36.57
N GLY A 59 36.00 -11.69 36.15
CA GLY A 59 37.03 -10.66 36.06
C GLY A 59 37.71 -10.39 37.40
N ARG A 60 38.72 -9.53 37.38
CA ARG A 60 39.44 -9.10 38.59
C ARG A 60 38.71 -7.93 39.23
N TRP A 61 38.42 -8.02 40.52
CA TRP A 61 37.74 -6.96 41.26
C TRP A 61 38.71 -6.27 42.21
N GLU A 62 38.56 -4.98 42.40
CA GLU A 62 39.43 -4.18 43.25
C GLU A 62 38.57 -3.27 44.12
N LEU A 63 38.81 -3.32 45.42
CA LEU A 63 38.22 -2.36 46.35
C LEU A 63 39.14 -1.14 46.43
N VAL A 64 38.67 0.00 45.93
CA VAL A 64 39.45 1.24 45.85
C VAL A 64 39.40 1.99 47.18
N ALA A 65 38.19 2.10 47.76
CA ALA A 65 37.98 2.81 49.01
C ALA A 65 36.68 2.37 49.68
N VAL A 66 36.67 2.41 51.02
CA VAL A 66 35.47 2.29 51.86
C VAL A 66 35.44 3.47 52.80
N ASP A 67 34.42 4.32 52.65
CA ASP A 67 34.10 5.39 53.58
C ASP A 67 32.96 4.92 54.48
N ARG A 68 33.29 4.55 55.73
CA ARG A 68 32.32 4.06 56.72
C ARG A 68 31.45 5.18 57.29
N GLU A 69 31.87 6.44 57.24
CA GLU A 69 31.10 7.58 57.73
C GLU A 69 29.99 7.94 56.74
N ARG A 70 30.35 8.04 55.44
CA ARG A 70 29.40 8.29 54.36
C ARG A 70 28.65 7.03 53.91
N ARG A 71 29.08 5.85 54.36
CA ARG A 71 28.59 4.54 53.91
C ARG A 71 28.71 4.39 52.39
N GLU A 72 29.86 4.80 51.85
CA GLU A 72 30.17 4.72 50.42
C GLU A 72 31.32 3.74 50.19
N ALA A 73 31.22 2.92 49.15
CA ALA A 73 32.31 2.06 48.70
C ALA A 73 32.56 2.22 47.21
N ARG A 74 33.84 2.24 46.80
CA ARG A 74 34.25 2.34 45.40
C ARG A 74 34.98 1.08 44.97
N TYR A 75 34.54 0.53 43.85
CA TYR A 75 35.08 -0.68 43.28
C TYR A 75 35.50 -0.48 41.84
N ARG A 76 36.51 -1.22 41.39
CA ARG A 76 36.89 -1.33 39.99
C ARG A 76 36.85 -2.79 39.57
N THR A 77 36.39 -3.04 38.35
CA THR A 77 36.46 -4.37 37.76
C THR A 77 37.18 -4.35 36.42
N PHE A 78 37.99 -5.37 36.20
CA PHE A 78 38.83 -5.54 35.02
C PHE A 78 38.48 -6.85 34.35
N ASN A 79 38.44 -6.85 33.01
CA ASN A 79 38.06 -8.01 32.21
C ASN A 79 36.73 -8.62 32.66
N ASN A 80 35.76 -7.77 33.03
CA ASN A 80 34.43 -8.23 33.40
C ASN A 80 33.75 -8.93 32.22
N TRP A 81 33.13 -10.08 32.48
CA TRP A 81 32.46 -10.87 31.45
C TRP A 81 31.34 -10.07 30.75
N GLU A 82 30.64 -9.20 31.50
CA GLU A 82 29.57 -8.36 30.93
C GLU A 82 30.12 -7.42 29.86
N SER A 83 31.25 -6.78 30.14
CA SER A 83 31.94 -5.88 29.21
C SER A 83 32.54 -6.63 28.02
N ILE A 84 33.03 -7.86 28.21
CA ILE A 84 33.58 -8.70 27.14
C ILE A 84 32.51 -9.07 26.11
N TYR A 85 31.35 -9.56 26.54
CA TYR A 85 30.31 -9.93 25.57
C TYR A 85 29.68 -8.70 24.93
N GLN A 86 29.53 -7.59 25.66
CA GLN A 86 29.00 -6.33 25.12
C GLN A 86 29.89 -5.78 24.00
N ARG A 87 31.22 -5.84 24.15
CA ARG A 87 32.16 -5.52 23.07
C ARG A 87 31.97 -6.41 21.84
N ALA A 88 31.77 -7.71 22.04
CA ALA A 88 31.55 -8.65 20.94
C ALA A 88 30.22 -8.38 20.19
N LEU A 89 29.22 -7.81 20.87
CA LEU A 89 27.93 -7.43 20.28
C LEU A 89 27.89 -5.99 19.77
N GLY A 90 28.89 -5.16 20.09
CA GLY A 90 28.89 -3.73 19.76
C GLY A 90 27.83 -2.91 20.52
N VAL A 91 27.48 -3.32 21.73
CA VAL A 91 26.42 -2.69 22.55
C VAL A 91 26.97 -2.12 23.85
N VAL A 92 26.24 -1.17 24.44
CA VAL A 92 26.60 -0.52 25.71
C VAL A 92 25.36 -0.46 26.61
N TRP A 93 25.27 -1.39 27.55
CA TRP A 93 24.14 -1.51 28.50
C TRP A 93 24.59 -1.48 29.96
N GLY A 94 25.89 -1.56 30.22
CA GLY A 94 26.46 -1.55 31.57
C GLY A 94 26.60 -2.95 32.17
N SER A 95 27.26 -3.01 33.32
CA SER A 95 27.66 -4.23 34.02
C SER A 95 26.77 -4.44 35.25
N SER A 96 25.48 -4.64 34.99
CA SER A 96 24.42 -4.59 36.00
C SER A 96 24.44 -5.78 36.96
N MET A 97 24.84 -6.97 36.51
CA MET A 97 24.98 -8.14 37.38
C MET A 97 26.11 -7.91 38.41
N THR A 98 27.24 -7.38 37.93
CA THR A 98 28.39 -7.01 38.77
C THR A 98 28.01 -5.89 39.74
N ALA A 99 27.33 -4.85 39.25
CA ALA A 99 26.77 -3.80 40.10
C ALA A 99 25.86 -4.39 41.20
N GLY A 100 25.01 -5.35 40.87
CA GLY A 100 24.14 -6.05 41.82
C GLY A 100 24.92 -6.76 42.92
N LYS A 101 25.94 -7.54 42.56
CA LYS A 101 26.80 -8.23 43.54
C LYS A 101 27.49 -7.23 44.47
N LEU A 102 28.11 -6.18 43.92
CA LEU A 102 28.79 -5.15 44.71
C LEU A 102 27.83 -4.42 45.65
N ALA A 103 26.63 -4.09 45.16
CA ALA A 103 25.58 -3.50 45.99
C ALA A 103 25.17 -4.41 47.15
N GLY A 104 24.94 -5.71 46.89
CA GLY A 104 24.54 -6.67 47.93
C GLY A 104 25.65 -6.95 48.95
N ILE A 105 26.91 -7.02 48.52
CA ILE A 105 28.07 -7.15 49.42
C ILE A 105 28.20 -5.91 50.32
N THR A 106 28.08 -4.72 49.73
CA THR A 106 28.19 -3.45 50.46
C THR A 106 27.02 -3.23 51.43
N GLU A 107 25.84 -3.70 51.07
CA GLU A 107 24.67 -3.70 51.94
C GLU A 107 24.89 -4.55 53.19
N ARG A 108 25.55 -5.71 53.06
CA ARG A 108 25.95 -6.51 54.22
C ARG A 108 27.02 -5.85 55.05
N LEU A 109 27.94 -5.11 54.42
CA LEU A 109 28.97 -4.35 55.11
C LEU A 109 28.38 -3.22 55.97
N PHE A 110 27.44 -2.43 55.43
CA PHE A 110 26.89 -1.26 56.12
C PHE A 110 25.58 -1.53 56.87
N GLY A 111 24.94 -2.67 56.64
CA GLY A 111 23.65 -3.03 57.24
C GLY A 111 22.47 -2.18 56.74
N VAL A 112 22.61 -1.53 55.58
CA VAL A 112 21.56 -0.69 54.96
C VAL A 112 21.45 -0.95 53.47
N PRO A 113 20.25 -0.84 52.86
CA PRO A 113 20.08 -1.02 51.43
C PRO A 113 21.00 -0.13 50.63
N CYS A 114 21.70 -0.70 49.65
CA CYS A 114 22.69 0.01 48.85
C CYS A 114 22.46 -0.17 47.35
N TRP A 115 22.77 0.87 46.58
CA TRP A 115 22.73 0.90 45.12
C TRP A 115 24.13 1.10 44.55
N ALA A 116 24.48 0.31 43.55
CA ALA A 116 25.72 0.45 42.79
C ALA A 116 25.46 1.22 41.50
N GLU A 117 26.09 2.39 41.39
CA GLU A 117 26.09 3.19 40.18
C GLU A 117 27.40 2.95 39.42
N GLN A 118 27.32 2.55 38.16
CA GLN A 118 28.49 2.42 37.30
C GLN A 118 28.90 3.81 36.76
N THR A 119 30.09 4.27 37.13
CA THR A 119 30.61 5.60 36.79
C THR A 119 31.64 5.58 35.66
N ALA A 120 32.23 4.42 35.35
CA ALA A 120 33.12 4.24 34.21
C ALA A 120 32.80 2.94 33.45
N PHE A 121 32.97 2.97 32.13
CA PHE A 121 32.54 1.90 31.22
C PHE A 121 33.67 1.47 30.28
N VAL A 122 34.10 0.22 30.41
CA VAL A 122 35.10 -0.43 29.56
C VAL A 122 34.64 -0.50 28.10
N THR A 123 33.33 -0.57 27.88
CA THR A 123 32.70 -0.56 26.56
C THR A 123 32.70 0.83 25.91
N GLN A 124 32.94 1.90 26.68
CA GLN A 124 33.07 3.28 26.20
C GLN A 124 34.53 3.77 26.16
N GLY A 125 35.49 2.86 26.30
CA GLY A 125 36.92 3.17 26.20
C GLY A 125 37.64 3.44 27.53
N ALA A 126 36.97 3.29 28.68
CA ALA A 126 37.66 3.29 29.97
C ALA A 126 38.55 2.04 30.13
N GLU A 127 39.59 2.14 30.96
CA GLU A 127 40.49 1.03 31.27
C GLU A 127 39.80 -0.06 32.12
N TYR A 128 38.86 0.35 32.98
CA TYR A 128 38.12 -0.50 33.91
C TYR A 128 36.69 0.00 34.07
N ASP A 129 35.82 -0.88 34.55
CA ASP A 129 34.48 -0.49 34.98
C ASP A 129 34.61 -0.01 36.42
N GLU A 130 34.08 1.17 36.72
CA GLU A 130 34.10 1.71 38.08
C GLU A 130 32.69 1.79 38.63
N PHE A 131 32.52 1.37 39.87
CA PHE A 131 31.25 1.38 40.57
C PHE A 131 31.37 2.15 41.87
N VAL A 132 30.40 3.03 42.10
CA VAL A 132 30.24 3.70 43.39
C VAL A 132 28.96 3.21 44.03
N VAL A 133 29.10 2.69 45.24
CA VAL A 133 28.00 2.06 45.98
C VAL A 133 27.62 2.94 47.16
N ARG A 134 26.34 3.32 47.25
CA ARG A 134 25.80 4.24 48.25
C ARG A 134 24.47 3.75 48.81
N PRO A 135 24.04 4.22 49.99
CA PRO A 135 22.73 3.89 50.53
C PRO A 135 21.60 4.37 49.61
N THR A 136 20.49 3.62 49.57
CA THR A 136 19.29 3.94 48.79
C THR A 136 18.04 3.66 49.59
N ASP A 137 16.99 4.47 49.37
CA ASP A 137 15.64 4.20 49.90
C ASP A 137 14.79 3.36 48.93
N GLU A 138 15.24 3.23 47.68
CA GLU A 138 14.54 2.49 46.62
C GLU A 138 15.20 1.12 46.42
N THR A 139 14.40 0.04 46.45
CA THR A 139 14.86 -1.32 46.16
C THR A 139 14.70 -1.65 44.67
N VAL A 140 15.50 -2.61 44.19
CA VAL A 140 15.43 -3.09 42.79
C VAL A 140 14.02 -3.62 42.48
N GLU A 141 13.41 -4.32 43.43
CA GLU A 141 12.07 -4.90 43.32
C GLU A 141 10.98 -3.82 43.23
N ALA A 142 11.08 -2.75 44.02
CA ALA A 142 10.15 -1.62 43.96
C ALA A 142 10.22 -0.91 42.60
N ARG A 143 11.44 -0.69 42.11
CA ARG A 143 11.67 -0.05 40.80
C ARG A 143 11.19 -0.91 39.64
N LEU A 144 11.41 -2.23 39.70
CA LEU A 144 10.88 -3.17 38.70
C LEU A 144 9.34 -3.22 38.73
N ALA A 145 8.73 -3.21 39.91
CA ALA A 145 7.27 -3.18 40.06
C ALA A 145 6.66 -1.91 39.45
N ALA A 146 7.25 -0.74 39.70
CA ALA A 146 6.80 0.52 39.10
C ALA A 146 6.85 0.51 37.57
N LEU A 147 7.90 -0.08 36.97
CA LEU A 147 8.02 -0.24 35.52
C LEU A 147 7.01 -1.23 34.94
N LEU A 148 6.58 -2.25 35.68
CA LEU A 148 5.56 -3.21 35.26
C LEU A 148 4.15 -2.60 35.32
N GLU A 149 3.88 -1.77 36.33
CA GLU A 149 2.60 -1.03 36.42
C GLU A 149 2.45 0.00 35.32
N THR A 150 3.53 0.74 34.99
CA THR A 150 3.53 1.73 33.92
C THR A 150 3.23 1.08 32.55
N ASP A 151 3.76 -0.11 32.26
CA ASP A 151 3.52 -0.79 30.97
C ASP A 151 2.13 -1.42 30.85
N ARG A 152 1.51 -1.84 31.95
CA ARG A 152 0.13 -2.32 31.93
C ARG A 152 -0.84 -1.23 31.48
N ALA A 153 -0.57 0.03 31.84
CA ALA A 153 -1.32 1.18 31.34
C ALA A 153 -1.13 1.36 29.83
N THR A 154 0.12 1.37 29.35
CA THR A 154 0.45 1.58 27.93
C THR A 154 -0.05 0.45 27.01
N SER A 155 -0.04 -0.81 27.48
CA SER A 155 -0.52 -1.97 26.71
C SER A 155 -2.02 -1.92 26.46
N SER A 156 -2.80 -1.39 27.40
CA SER A 156 -4.24 -1.19 27.25
C SER A 156 -4.54 -0.18 26.14
N ASP A 157 -3.81 0.95 26.11
CA ASP A 157 -3.99 2.00 25.11
C ASP A 157 -3.62 1.52 23.70
N LEU A 158 -2.54 0.73 23.58
CA LEU A 158 -2.13 0.14 22.30
C LEU A 158 -3.14 -0.89 21.78
N ALA A 159 -3.73 -1.69 22.67
CA ALA A 159 -4.77 -2.66 22.30
C ALA A 159 -6.03 -1.98 21.75
N VAL A 160 -6.44 -0.85 22.36
CA VAL A 160 -7.56 -0.01 21.90
C VAL A 160 -7.25 0.61 20.53
N ALA A 161 -6.04 1.14 20.34
CA ALA A 161 -5.61 1.71 19.06
C ALA A 161 -5.60 0.66 17.93
N LEU A 162 -5.09 -0.55 18.19
CA LEU A 162 -5.09 -1.66 17.24
C LEU A 162 -6.51 -2.13 16.87
N ALA A 163 -7.43 -2.20 17.84
CA ALA A 163 -8.82 -2.56 17.58
C ALA A 163 -9.53 -1.53 16.69
N THR A 164 -9.25 -0.24 16.91
CA THR A 164 -9.79 0.87 16.12
C THR A 164 -9.26 0.80 14.68
N LEU A 165 -7.95 0.64 14.51
CA LEU A 165 -7.33 0.54 13.18
C LEU A 165 -7.85 -0.65 12.36
N LYS A 166 -8.02 -1.81 13.00
CA LYS A 166 -8.59 -3.00 12.35
C LYS A 166 -10.01 -2.76 11.83
N LYS A 167 -10.82 -2.01 12.57
CA LYS A 167 -12.19 -1.67 12.15
C LYS A 167 -12.19 -0.75 10.93
N GLU A 168 -11.33 0.27 10.91
CA GLU A 168 -11.21 1.20 9.78
C GLU A 168 -10.75 0.50 8.48
N VAL A 169 -9.78 -0.42 8.59
CA VAL A 169 -9.31 -1.21 7.44
C VAL A 169 -10.44 -2.06 6.86
N ALA A 170 -11.20 -2.75 7.71
CA ALA A 170 -12.33 -3.58 7.27
C ALA A 170 -13.45 -2.77 6.60
N GLU A 171 -13.71 -1.54 7.05
CA GLU A 171 -14.68 -0.63 6.41
C GLU A 171 -14.20 -0.13 5.04
N ARG A 172 -12.90 0.17 4.91
CA ARG A 172 -12.30 0.54 3.62
C ARG A 172 -12.39 -0.58 2.60
N GLU A 173 -12.02 -1.81 2.97
CA GLU A 173 -12.07 -2.97 2.07
C GLU A 173 -13.48 -3.22 1.52
N ARG A 174 -14.51 -3.11 2.38
CA ARG A 174 -15.92 -3.22 1.96
C ARG A 174 -16.32 -2.15 0.96
N THR A 175 -15.85 -0.93 1.16
CA THR A 175 -16.14 0.20 0.26
C THR A 175 -15.46 0.01 -1.08
N GLU A 176 -14.22 -0.47 -1.10
CA GLU A 176 -13.46 -0.74 -2.33
C GLU A 176 -14.10 -1.88 -3.15
N LEU A 177 -14.53 -2.95 -2.49
CA LEU A 177 -15.27 -4.05 -3.12
C LEU A 177 -16.57 -3.55 -3.76
N ALA A 178 -17.39 -2.81 -3.01
CA ALA A 178 -18.64 -2.25 -3.54
C ALA A 178 -18.41 -1.28 -4.71
N LEU A 179 -17.31 -0.52 -4.69
CA LEU A 179 -16.94 0.37 -5.80
C LEU A 179 -16.53 -0.44 -7.05
N ARG A 180 -15.72 -1.50 -6.89
CA ARG A 180 -15.35 -2.40 -7.99
C ARG A 180 -16.57 -3.02 -8.65
N GLU A 181 -17.52 -3.54 -7.87
CA GLU A 181 -18.76 -4.12 -8.40
C GLU A 181 -19.56 -3.11 -9.22
N LYS A 182 -19.68 -1.87 -8.73
CA LYS A 182 -20.35 -0.79 -9.48
C LYS A 182 -19.63 -0.47 -10.79
N LEU A 183 -18.29 -0.41 -10.79
CA LEU A 183 -17.51 -0.13 -12.00
C LEU A 183 -17.67 -1.26 -13.03
N GLN A 184 -17.69 -2.51 -12.61
CA GLN A 184 -17.95 -3.65 -13.50
C GLN A 184 -19.35 -3.58 -14.11
N LEU A 185 -20.36 -3.18 -13.34
CA LEU A 185 -21.71 -3.01 -13.85
C LEU A 185 -21.78 -1.88 -14.91
N ILE A 186 -21.10 -0.75 -14.67
CA ILE A 186 -21.03 0.36 -15.64
C ILE A 186 -20.37 -0.11 -16.94
N ASP A 187 -19.25 -0.84 -16.86
CA ASP A 187 -18.53 -1.37 -18.03
C ASP A 187 -19.41 -2.35 -18.85
N GLN A 188 -20.17 -3.20 -18.18
CA GLN A 188 -21.16 -4.07 -18.83
C GLN A 188 -22.26 -3.28 -19.52
N GLN A 189 -22.74 -2.19 -18.90
CA GLN A 189 -23.75 -1.30 -19.49
C GLN A 189 -23.20 -0.55 -20.71
N GLU A 190 -21.97 -0.03 -20.65
CA GLU A 190 -21.31 0.63 -21.79
C GLU A 190 -21.11 -0.33 -22.97
N THR A 191 -20.69 -1.57 -22.69
CA THR A 191 -20.53 -2.60 -23.72
C THR A 191 -21.86 -2.97 -24.37
N ALA A 192 -22.94 -3.08 -23.59
CA ALA A 192 -24.28 -3.34 -24.11
C ALA A 192 -24.81 -2.18 -24.98
N LEU A 193 -24.49 -0.93 -24.63
CA LEU A 193 -24.89 0.24 -25.42
C LEU A 193 -24.09 0.36 -26.73
N SER A 194 -22.81 -0.05 -26.74
CA SER A 194 -21.93 0.02 -27.90
C SER A 194 -22.33 -0.96 -29.04
N THR A 195 -23.04 -2.04 -28.74
CA THR A 195 -23.43 -3.06 -29.74
C THR A 195 -24.64 -2.68 -30.62
N MET A 196 -25.31 -1.55 -30.39
CA MET A 196 -26.36 -1.07 -31.30
C MET A 196 -25.76 -0.42 -32.57
N VAL A 197 -25.37 -1.26 -33.52
CA VAL A 197 -25.09 -0.84 -34.91
C VAL A 197 -26.40 -0.30 -35.50
N ALA A 198 -26.32 0.82 -36.24
CA ALA A 198 -27.47 1.47 -36.87
C ALA A 198 -28.42 0.43 -37.54
N PRO A 199 -29.74 0.49 -37.26
CA PRO A 199 -30.68 -0.48 -37.80
C PRO A 199 -30.86 -0.27 -39.31
N ILE A 200 -30.70 -1.34 -40.10
CA ILE A 200 -31.03 -1.32 -41.54
C ILE A 200 -32.45 -1.84 -41.68
N ILE A 201 -33.37 -1.00 -42.15
CA ILE A 201 -34.81 -1.31 -42.16
C ILE A 201 -35.33 -1.20 -43.59
N GLN A 202 -36.06 -2.21 -44.07
CA GLN A 202 -36.78 -2.12 -45.33
C GLN A 202 -38.08 -1.35 -45.12
N VAL A 203 -38.19 -0.18 -45.73
CA VAL A 203 -39.36 0.72 -45.59
C VAL A 203 -40.32 0.64 -46.77
N TRP A 204 -39.87 0.10 -47.90
CA TRP A 204 -40.69 -0.20 -49.07
C TRP A 204 -40.05 -1.28 -49.95
N ASP A 205 -40.76 -1.74 -50.97
CA ASP A 205 -40.21 -2.67 -51.96
C ASP A 205 -39.01 -2.07 -52.71
N GLY A 206 -37.84 -2.68 -52.51
CA GLY A 206 -36.55 -2.21 -53.03
C GLY A 206 -36.04 -0.92 -52.40
N VAL A 207 -36.50 -0.54 -51.20
CA VAL A 207 -36.04 0.67 -50.47
C VAL A 207 -35.62 0.32 -49.03
N LEU A 208 -34.35 0.55 -48.71
CA LEU A 208 -33.80 0.45 -47.36
C LEU A 208 -33.63 1.83 -46.74
N THR A 209 -33.74 1.93 -45.42
CA THR A 209 -33.33 3.09 -44.65
C THR A 209 -32.30 2.72 -43.58
N VAL A 210 -31.37 3.65 -43.36
CA VAL A 210 -30.32 3.54 -42.34
C VAL A 210 -30.26 4.87 -41.59
N PRO A 211 -30.78 4.94 -40.36
CA PRO A 211 -30.63 6.11 -39.52
C PRO A 211 -29.23 6.11 -38.89
N VAL A 212 -28.48 7.19 -39.13
CA VAL A 212 -27.16 7.40 -38.55
C VAL A 212 -27.35 8.12 -37.21
N MET A 213 -26.88 7.50 -36.12
CA MET A 213 -26.97 8.08 -34.77
C MET A 213 -25.58 8.38 -34.22
N GLY A 214 -25.37 9.64 -33.83
CA GLY A 214 -24.10 10.15 -33.28
C GLY A 214 -22.97 10.19 -34.32
N GLY A 215 -21.73 10.33 -33.84
CA GLY A 215 -20.54 10.20 -34.68
C GLY A 215 -20.35 8.76 -35.19
N LEU A 216 -19.75 8.60 -36.36
CA LEU A 216 -19.47 7.31 -36.97
C LEU A 216 -17.96 7.04 -36.88
N ASP A 217 -17.54 6.28 -35.86
CA ASP A 217 -16.15 5.82 -35.77
C ASP A 217 -15.85 4.71 -36.79
N SER A 218 -14.57 4.40 -36.97
CA SER A 218 -14.08 3.42 -37.95
C SER A 218 -14.67 2.01 -37.77
N GLN A 219 -14.92 1.59 -36.54
CA GLN A 219 -15.43 0.25 -36.24
C GLN A 219 -16.91 0.15 -36.63
N ARG A 220 -17.72 1.14 -36.21
CA ARG A 220 -19.15 1.23 -36.53
C ARG A 220 -19.37 1.46 -38.02
N ALA A 221 -18.54 2.28 -38.68
CA ALA A 221 -18.58 2.50 -40.13
C ALA A 221 -18.39 1.20 -40.92
N SER A 222 -17.37 0.42 -40.55
CA SER A 222 -17.04 -0.83 -41.23
C SER A 222 -18.15 -1.87 -41.05
N ALA A 223 -18.66 -2.03 -39.82
CA ALA A 223 -19.76 -2.95 -39.53
C ALA A 223 -21.07 -2.55 -40.24
N LEU A 224 -21.36 -1.24 -40.32
CA LEU A 224 -22.51 -0.75 -41.07
C LEU A 224 -22.37 -1.01 -42.57
N MET A 225 -21.20 -0.72 -43.14
CA MET A 225 -20.91 -0.93 -44.57
C MET A 225 -21.11 -2.41 -44.94
N GLU A 226 -20.52 -3.34 -44.20
CA GLU A 226 -20.66 -4.78 -44.46
C GLU A 226 -22.13 -5.23 -44.44
N ARG A 227 -22.87 -4.85 -43.38
CA ARG A 227 -24.28 -5.22 -43.25
C ARG A 227 -25.17 -4.58 -44.31
N LEU A 228 -24.92 -3.32 -44.66
CA LEU A 228 -25.71 -2.59 -45.66
C LEU A 228 -25.51 -3.17 -47.06
N LEU A 229 -24.26 -3.44 -47.44
CA LEU A 229 -23.95 -4.05 -48.74
C LEU A 229 -24.55 -5.45 -48.84
N GLY A 230 -24.48 -6.27 -47.79
CA GLY A 230 -25.17 -7.56 -47.72
C GLY A 230 -26.68 -7.42 -47.90
N ALA A 231 -27.32 -6.52 -47.13
CA ALA A 231 -28.75 -6.28 -47.22
C ALA A 231 -29.18 -5.81 -48.62
N ILE A 232 -28.39 -5.00 -49.31
CA ILE A 232 -28.70 -4.54 -50.68
C ILE A 232 -28.75 -5.71 -51.65
N VAL A 233 -27.79 -6.61 -51.58
CA VAL A 233 -27.72 -7.78 -52.45
C VAL A 233 -28.89 -8.73 -52.17
N ASP A 234 -29.12 -9.05 -50.89
CA ASP A 234 -30.14 -10.02 -50.48
C ASP A 234 -31.57 -9.56 -50.83
N SER A 235 -31.84 -8.26 -50.70
CA SER A 235 -33.17 -7.67 -50.94
C SER A 235 -33.33 -7.03 -52.33
N GLN A 236 -32.31 -7.15 -53.21
CA GLN A 236 -32.28 -6.50 -54.53
C GLN A 236 -32.65 -5.01 -54.47
N THR A 237 -32.10 -4.31 -53.48
CA THR A 237 -32.46 -2.93 -53.18
C THR A 237 -32.06 -1.98 -54.30
N ARG A 238 -32.99 -1.11 -54.71
CA ARG A 238 -32.78 -0.06 -55.72
C ARG A 238 -32.40 1.28 -55.08
N HIS A 239 -32.89 1.53 -53.87
CA HIS A 239 -32.70 2.79 -53.16
C HIS A 239 -32.33 2.60 -51.70
N VAL A 240 -31.34 3.36 -51.23
CA VAL A 240 -30.97 3.44 -49.83
C VAL A 240 -31.15 4.87 -49.33
N ILE A 241 -31.90 5.02 -48.24
CA ILE A 241 -32.09 6.31 -47.57
C ILE A 241 -31.19 6.36 -46.34
N LEU A 242 -30.15 7.18 -46.38
CA LEU A 242 -29.32 7.50 -45.22
C LEU A 242 -29.97 8.68 -44.48
N ASP A 243 -30.45 8.45 -43.26
CA ASP A 243 -31.11 9.48 -42.45
C ASP A 243 -30.15 10.04 -41.38
N LEU A 244 -29.81 11.32 -41.53
CA LEU A 244 -28.91 12.06 -40.64
C LEU A 244 -29.68 12.92 -39.63
N THR A 245 -31.00 12.74 -39.46
CA THR A 245 -31.83 13.56 -38.56
C THR A 245 -31.30 13.58 -37.11
N ALA A 246 -30.73 12.47 -36.66
CA ALA A 246 -30.16 12.28 -35.31
C ALA A 246 -28.65 12.63 -35.21
N VAL A 247 -28.08 13.28 -36.24
CA VAL A 247 -26.68 13.73 -36.25
C VAL A 247 -26.61 15.22 -35.97
N ASP A 248 -26.10 15.59 -34.80
CA ASP A 248 -25.98 17.00 -34.38
C ASP A 248 -24.79 17.70 -35.05
N ALA A 249 -23.67 17.00 -35.18
CA ALA A 249 -22.45 17.49 -35.84
C ALA A 249 -21.73 16.33 -36.52
N VAL A 250 -21.05 16.63 -37.63
CA VAL A 250 -20.21 15.69 -38.37
C VAL A 250 -18.77 16.20 -38.29
N ASP A 251 -17.85 15.32 -37.91
CA ASP A 251 -16.41 15.55 -38.01
C ASP A 251 -15.85 15.03 -39.35
N THR A 252 -14.57 15.27 -39.60
CA THR A 252 -13.92 14.87 -40.86
C THR A 252 -13.89 13.36 -41.05
N GLY A 253 -13.76 12.58 -39.98
CA GLY A 253 -13.77 11.11 -40.02
C GLY A 253 -15.15 10.54 -40.38
N THR A 254 -16.20 11.03 -39.72
CA THR A 254 -17.59 10.63 -40.00
C THR A 254 -17.97 10.96 -41.45
N ALA A 255 -17.56 12.12 -41.96
CA ALA A 255 -17.79 12.50 -43.35
C ALA A 255 -17.12 11.53 -44.34
N ASP A 256 -15.86 11.18 -44.14
CA ASP A 256 -15.14 10.22 -45.00
C ASP A 256 -15.81 8.85 -45.00
N HIS A 257 -16.23 8.36 -43.83
CA HIS A 257 -16.95 7.10 -43.72
C HIS A 257 -18.28 7.09 -44.46
N LEU A 258 -19.07 8.17 -44.37
CA LEU A 258 -20.33 8.31 -45.12
C LEU A 258 -20.09 8.25 -46.63
N ILE A 259 -19.05 8.92 -47.14
CA ILE A 259 -18.71 8.89 -48.57
C ILE A 259 -18.38 7.47 -49.03
N ARG A 260 -17.55 6.76 -48.26
CA ARG A 260 -17.17 5.38 -48.60
C ARG A 260 -18.39 4.48 -48.69
N ILE A 261 -19.32 4.62 -47.75
CA ILE A 261 -20.60 3.90 -47.77
C ILE A 261 -21.38 4.26 -49.03
N VAL A 262 -21.59 5.55 -49.33
CA VAL A 262 -22.33 5.99 -50.52
C VAL A 262 -21.74 5.38 -51.80
N ARG A 263 -20.43 5.50 -51.99
CA ARG A 263 -19.73 4.97 -53.17
C ARG A 263 -19.87 3.45 -53.28
N ALA A 264 -19.75 2.73 -52.17
CA ALA A 264 -19.90 1.28 -52.16
C ALA A 264 -21.33 0.84 -52.54
N VAL A 265 -22.35 1.57 -52.08
CA VAL A 265 -23.75 1.33 -52.44
C VAL A 265 -23.99 1.59 -53.93
N GLU A 266 -23.44 2.67 -54.49
CA GLU A 266 -23.55 2.99 -55.92
C GLU A 266 -22.88 1.95 -56.81
N LEU A 267 -21.74 1.38 -56.38
CA LEU A 267 -21.06 0.30 -57.09
C LEU A 267 -21.91 -0.98 -57.18
N LEU A 268 -22.82 -1.21 -56.23
CA LEU A 268 -23.80 -2.30 -56.28
C LEU A 268 -25.05 -1.97 -57.13
N GLY A 269 -25.10 -0.78 -57.75
CA GLY A 269 -26.20 -0.36 -58.61
C GLY A 269 -27.42 0.20 -57.88
N ALA A 270 -27.33 0.42 -56.57
CA ALA A 270 -28.36 1.09 -55.79
C ALA A 270 -28.10 2.60 -55.71
N ARG A 271 -29.16 3.41 -55.70
CA ARG A 271 -29.06 4.87 -55.55
C ARG A 271 -29.19 5.28 -54.10
N VAL A 272 -28.35 6.21 -53.66
CA VAL A 272 -28.41 6.75 -52.30
C VAL A 272 -29.18 8.07 -52.28
N VAL A 273 -30.07 8.19 -51.31
CA VAL A 273 -30.75 9.43 -50.92
C VAL A 273 -30.33 9.76 -49.50
N VAL A 274 -29.88 10.99 -49.27
CA VAL A 274 -29.52 11.46 -47.93
C VAL A 274 -30.61 12.38 -47.40
N THR A 275 -31.05 12.16 -46.18
CA THR A 275 -32.13 12.94 -45.55
C THR A 275 -31.70 13.50 -44.19
N GLY A 276 -32.38 14.53 -43.72
CA GLY A 276 -32.19 15.02 -42.35
C GLY A 276 -30.89 15.81 -42.11
N ILE A 277 -30.23 16.30 -43.16
CA ILE A 277 -29.01 17.10 -43.03
C ILE A 277 -29.30 18.41 -42.29
N ARG A 278 -28.65 18.62 -41.15
CA ARG A 278 -28.70 19.87 -40.40
C ARG A 278 -27.75 20.93 -40.98
N PRO A 279 -27.99 22.24 -40.77
CA PRO A 279 -27.13 23.30 -41.30
C PRO A 279 -25.65 23.16 -40.95
N ALA A 280 -25.33 22.77 -39.70
CA ALA A 280 -23.95 22.55 -39.26
C ALA A 280 -23.25 21.42 -40.04
N VAL A 281 -23.98 20.33 -40.31
CA VAL A 281 -23.47 19.19 -41.10
C VAL A 281 -23.23 19.59 -42.55
N ALA A 282 -24.17 20.34 -43.16
CA ALA A 282 -24.01 20.83 -44.53
C ALA A 282 -22.77 21.72 -44.68
N GLN A 283 -22.51 22.62 -43.72
CA GLN A 283 -21.32 23.47 -43.72
C GLN A 283 -20.03 22.66 -43.67
N THR A 284 -19.95 21.66 -42.79
CA THR A 284 -18.78 20.78 -42.70
C THR A 284 -18.54 20.02 -44.00
N VAL A 285 -19.60 19.41 -44.55
CA VAL A 285 -19.51 18.64 -45.80
C VAL A 285 -19.01 19.50 -46.97
N VAL A 286 -19.50 20.74 -47.09
CA VAL A 286 -19.03 21.70 -48.11
C VAL A 286 -17.57 22.10 -47.84
N SER A 287 -17.20 22.37 -46.59
CA SER A 287 -15.83 22.77 -46.22
C SER A 287 -14.78 21.69 -46.51
N LEU A 288 -15.19 20.41 -46.50
CA LEU A 288 -14.33 19.28 -46.81
C LEU A 288 -14.16 19.04 -48.32
N GLY A 289 -14.74 19.92 -49.16
CA GLY A 289 -14.63 19.83 -50.61
C GLY A 289 -15.36 18.61 -51.19
N MET A 290 -16.40 18.14 -50.50
CA MET A 290 -17.15 16.96 -50.93
C MET A 290 -18.01 17.30 -52.14
N ASP A 291 -17.79 16.59 -53.24
CA ASP A 291 -18.64 16.64 -54.42
C ASP A 291 -19.93 15.82 -54.16
N LEU A 292 -21.02 16.55 -53.90
CA LEU A 292 -22.35 15.99 -53.68
C LEU A 292 -23.21 16.05 -54.95
N GLU A 293 -22.68 16.38 -56.14
CA GLU A 293 -23.49 16.59 -57.36
C GLU A 293 -24.36 15.39 -57.72
N ARG A 294 -23.97 14.19 -57.28
CA ARG A 294 -24.68 12.92 -57.56
C ARG A 294 -25.56 12.44 -56.41
N ILE A 295 -25.47 13.03 -55.23
CA ILE A 295 -26.20 12.60 -54.04
C ILE A 295 -27.47 13.43 -53.91
N VAL A 296 -28.62 12.77 -54.02
CA VAL A 296 -29.92 13.41 -53.79
C VAL A 296 -30.07 13.69 -52.30
N THR A 297 -30.16 14.97 -51.93
CA THR A 297 -30.39 15.41 -50.55
C THR A 297 -31.82 15.91 -50.39
N LEU A 298 -32.52 15.42 -49.37
CA LEU A 298 -33.92 15.77 -49.10
C LEU A 298 -34.11 16.12 -47.62
N ARG A 299 -35.17 16.90 -47.33
CA ARG A 299 -35.38 17.48 -46.01
C ARG A 299 -35.53 16.44 -44.90
N ASN A 300 -36.24 15.35 -45.16
CA ASN A 300 -36.57 14.34 -44.16
C ASN A 300 -36.82 12.98 -44.82
N LEU A 301 -36.89 11.93 -44.00
CA LEU A 301 -37.13 10.56 -44.43
C LEU A 301 -38.40 10.41 -45.29
N GLN A 302 -39.46 11.15 -44.96
CA GLN A 302 -40.73 11.11 -45.69
C GLN A 302 -40.56 11.56 -47.16
N GLU A 303 -39.89 12.69 -47.39
CA GLU A 303 -39.59 13.16 -48.74
C GLU A 303 -38.63 12.22 -49.47
N GLY A 304 -37.64 11.66 -48.75
CA GLY A 304 -36.76 10.62 -49.27
C GLY A 304 -37.52 9.42 -49.82
N LEU A 305 -38.45 8.89 -49.02
CA LEU A 305 -39.25 7.74 -49.40
C LEU A 305 -40.14 8.04 -50.61
N LYS A 306 -40.79 9.21 -50.65
CA LYS A 306 -41.59 9.65 -51.81
C LYS A 306 -40.75 9.69 -53.09
N ALA A 307 -39.53 10.23 -53.02
CA ALA A 307 -38.64 10.30 -54.17
C ALA A 307 -38.23 8.90 -54.67
N CYS A 308 -37.91 7.98 -53.76
CA CYS A 308 -37.60 6.59 -54.12
C CYS A 308 -38.80 5.89 -54.78
N MET A 309 -40.01 6.07 -54.27
CA MET A 309 -41.22 5.49 -54.86
C MET A 309 -41.54 6.08 -56.24
N ALA A 310 -41.38 7.39 -56.42
CA ALA A 310 -41.62 8.05 -57.70
C ALA A 310 -40.63 7.60 -58.78
N ALA A 311 -39.36 7.37 -58.41
CA ALA A 311 -38.33 6.88 -59.32
C ALA A 311 -38.59 5.43 -59.80
N GLY A 312 -39.27 4.60 -58.99
CA GLY A 312 -39.68 3.25 -59.35
C GLY A 312 -40.84 3.18 -60.37
N ASN A 313 -41.61 4.27 -60.53
CA ASN A 313 -42.80 4.32 -61.38
C ASN A 313 -42.57 4.94 -62.78
N GLY A 314 -41.34 5.35 -63.12
CA GLY A 314 -40.96 5.94 -64.42
C GLY A 314 -40.30 4.96 -65.40
N ALA A 315 -41.11 4.13 -66.06
CA ALA A 315 -40.92 3.29 -67.27
C ALA A 315 -39.53 2.70 -67.68
N ALA A 316 -39.51 1.38 -67.92
CA ALA A 316 -38.72 0.78 -69.00
C ALA A 316 -39.46 0.97 -70.34
N PRO A 317 -38.85 1.55 -71.39
CA PRO A 317 -39.43 1.53 -72.74
C PRO A 317 -39.35 0.10 -73.30
N GLY A 318 -40.49 -0.46 -73.71
CA GLY A 318 -40.53 -1.79 -74.34
C GLY A 318 -39.75 -1.82 -75.67
N PRO A 319 -39.16 -2.96 -76.05
CA PRO A 319 -38.40 -3.07 -77.29
C PRO A 319 -39.33 -2.90 -78.49
N SER A 320 -39.01 -1.96 -79.37
CA SER A 320 -39.56 -1.88 -80.72
C SER A 320 -39.22 -3.17 -81.47
N ALA A 321 -40.24 -3.97 -81.77
CA ALA A 321 -40.16 -5.18 -82.58
C ALA A 321 -40.15 -4.83 -84.09
N PRO A 322 -39.74 -5.77 -84.96
CA PRO A 322 -38.80 -5.57 -86.06
C PRO A 322 -39.35 -4.82 -87.30
#